data_AF-A0A1W2FIA9-F1
#
_entry.id   AF-A0A1W2FIA9-F1
#
_cell.length_a   1.000
_cell.length_b   1.000
_cell.length_c   1.000
_cell.angle_alpha   90.00
_cell.angle_beta   90.00
_cell.angle_gamma   90.00
#
_symmetry.space_group_name_H-M   'P 1'
#
loop_
_entity.id
_entity.type
_entity.pdbx_description
1 polymer ?
#
loop_
_entity_poly.entity_id
_entity_poly.type
_entity_poly.pdbx_seq_one_letter_code
_entity_poly.pdbx_strand_id
1 'polypeptide(L)'
;MRYYVTTTPHASAIELVYADVLARHYRLTGARVRFLGGGSPALRPMLSLSYNVFNNSSASTPWYTTGMSSSDYQRWWVNSDARVHVVGESSPRPQLSHSSDAVCVCPDFDVSEVELLVRRYGSDAVRWWLLRSGVDGQLVPMANKDLHNSLGTFVDRVTGLVHRYRDGEPPPGGNWPSAHVAPALARFDFVAATDAVRQVVRDAADYLAQSRPWELADPDEVLANLLAACRVLANDLIPFLPDLATRIAEQCFALSGSLAPARALYPRLKK
;
A
#
# COMPACT_ATOMS: atom_id res chain seq x y z
N MET A 1 3.82 -20.53 -5.31
CA MET A 1 3.55 -20.54 -3.86
C MET A 1 2.14 -20.01 -3.58
N ARG A 2 1.42 -20.62 -2.64
CA ARG A 2 0.08 -20.27 -2.19
C ARG A 2 0.12 -19.73 -0.77
N TYR A 3 -0.35 -18.51 -0.58
CA TYR A 3 -0.46 -17.86 0.72
C TYR A 3 -1.92 -17.75 1.15
N TYR A 4 -2.18 -18.08 2.40
CA TYR A 4 -3.44 -17.79 3.08
C TYR A 4 -3.19 -16.74 4.16
N VAL A 5 -3.75 -15.55 3.98
CA VAL A 5 -3.62 -14.43 4.92
C VAL A 5 -4.96 -14.25 5.65
N THR A 6 -4.93 -14.16 6.98
CA THR A 6 -6.14 -14.05 7.79
C THR A 6 -5.97 -13.13 9.00
N THR A 7 -7.08 -12.60 9.49
CA THR A 7 -7.15 -11.77 10.72
C THR A 7 -8.17 -12.32 11.71
N THR A 8 -8.18 -11.79 12.93
CA THR A 8 -9.13 -12.13 14.01
C THR A 8 -10.53 -11.53 13.78
N PRO A 9 -11.54 -11.93 14.58
CA PRO A 9 -12.94 -11.50 14.40
C PRO A 9 -13.13 -10.02 14.63
N HIS A 10 -12.38 -9.55 15.61
CA HIS A 10 -12.43 -8.21 16.14
C HIS A 10 -11.19 -7.43 15.67
N ALA A 11 -10.63 -7.82 14.51
CA ALA A 11 -9.46 -7.16 13.95
C ALA A 11 -9.71 -5.65 13.83
N SER A 12 -8.81 -4.90 14.46
CA SER A 12 -8.69 -3.46 14.39
C SER A 12 -8.36 -3.00 12.96
N ALA A 13 -8.56 -1.71 12.69
CA ALA A 13 -8.23 -1.11 11.40
C ALA A 13 -6.78 -1.35 10.98
N ILE A 14 -5.84 -1.29 11.93
CA ILE A 14 -4.42 -1.48 11.67
C ILE A 14 -4.08 -2.94 11.31
N GLU A 15 -4.66 -3.93 12.01
CA GLU A 15 -4.49 -5.35 11.66
C GLU A 15 -5.03 -5.66 10.27
N LEU A 16 -6.17 -5.06 9.90
CA LEU A 16 -6.74 -5.18 8.57
C LEU A 16 -5.82 -4.60 7.49
N VAL A 17 -5.23 -3.43 7.75
CA VAL A 17 -4.26 -2.81 6.83
C VAL A 17 -3.00 -3.65 6.72
N TYR A 18 -2.48 -4.19 7.82
CA TYR A 18 -1.29 -5.05 7.82
C TYR A 18 -1.52 -6.32 7.01
N ALA A 19 -2.63 -7.02 7.25
CA ALA A 19 -2.99 -8.21 6.50
C ALA A 19 -3.19 -7.92 5.01
N ASP A 20 -3.82 -6.78 4.67
CA ASP A 20 -3.99 -6.34 3.29
C ASP A 20 -2.65 -6.03 2.60
N VAL A 21 -1.73 -5.36 3.28
CA VAL A 21 -0.38 -5.06 2.77
C VAL A 21 0.36 -6.35 2.45
N LEU A 22 0.38 -7.31 3.37
CA LEU A 22 1.02 -8.60 3.15
C LEU A 22 0.37 -9.36 1.99
N ALA A 23 -0.97 -9.39 1.94
CA ALA A 23 -1.70 -10.04 0.88
C ALA A 23 -1.37 -9.43 -0.50
N ARG A 24 -1.34 -8.10 -0.61
CA ARG A 24 -0.95 -7.39 -1.84
C ARG A 24 0.51 -7.63 -2.21
N HIS A 25 1.42 -7.57 -1.23
CA HIS A 25 2.84 -7.85 -1.46
C HIS A 25 3.06 -9.25 -2.03
N TYR A 26 2.47 -10.29 -1.45
CA TYR A 26 2.61 -11.65 -1.98
C TYR A 26 1.96 -11.81 -3.36
N ARG A 27 0.88 -11.08 -3.67
CA ARG A 27 0.32 -11.11 -5.05
C ARG A 27 1.29 -10.48 -6.05
N LEU A 28 1.98 -9.40 -5.68
CA LEU A 28 2.97 -8.75 -6.54
C LEU A 28 4.20 -9.62 -6.80
N THR A 29 4.55 -10.54 -5.88
CA THR A 29 5.62 -11.53 -6.11
C THR A 29 5.17 -12.72 -6.98
N GLY A 30 3.96 -12.65 -7.56
CA GLY A 30 3.38 -13.72 -8.39
C GLY A 30 2.77 -14.87 -7.59
N ALA A 31 2.68 -14.74 -6.26
CA ALA A 31 2.07 -15.76 -5.44
C ALA A 31 0.54 -15.77 -5.58
N ARG A 32 -0.06 -16.95 -5.40
CA ARG A 32 -1.52 -17.09 -5.33
C ARG A 32 -1.94 -16.81 -3.90
N VAL A 33 -2.71 -15.75 -3.67
CA VAL A 33 -3.05 -15.30 -2.33
C VAL A 33 -4.56 -15.33 -2.11
N ARG A 34 -4.97 -15.86 -0.97
CA ARG A 34 -6.32 -15.66 -0.43
C ARG A 34 -6.22 -14.86 0.87
N PHE A 35 -6.81 -13.67 0.87
CA PHE A 35 -7.01 -12.86 2.06
C PHE A 35 -8.45 -13.02 2.55
N LEU A 36 -8.59 -13.61 3.74
CA LEU A 36 -9.86 -13.75 4.44
C LEU A 36 -9.67 -13.31 5.90
N GLY A 37 -10.06 -12.08 6.22
CA GLY A 37 -9.99 -11.53 7.57
C GLY A 37 -11.35 -11.33 8.23
N GLY A 38 -11.36 -11.24 9.56
CA GLY A 38 -12.50 -10.71 10.31
C GLY A 38 -12.49 -9.19 10.33
N GLY A 39 -13.00 -8.58 11.40
CA GLY A 39 -13.12 -7.14 11.54
C GLY A 39 -14.40 -6.57 10.92
N SER A 40 -14.65 -5.28 11.19
CA SER A 40 -15.87 -4.61 10.71
C SER A 40 -15.96 -4.61 9.18
N PRO A 41 -17.05 -5.13 8.59
CA PRO A 41 -17.28 -5.05 7.14
C PRO A 41 -17.29 -3.62 6.60
N ALA A 42 -17.62 -2.63 7.43
CA ALA A 42 -17.67 -1.22 7.03
C ALA A 42 -16.30 -0.65 6.67
N LEU A 43 -15.22 -1.15 7.28
CA LEU A 43 -13.85 -0.70 6.99
C LEU A 43 -13.30 -1.19 5.64
N ARG A 44 -13.92 -2.21 5.02
CA ARG A 44 -13.41 -2.81 3.77
C ARG A 44 -13.36 -1.83 2.60
N PRO A 45 -14.49 -1.21 2.19
CA PRO A 45 -14.44 -0.20 1.13
C PRO A 45 -13.71 1.07 1.59
N MET A 46 -13.76 1.41 2.88
CA MET A 46 -13.15 2.63 3.40
C MET A 46 -11.63 2.60 3.40
N LEU A 47 -11.02 1.47 3.71
CA LEU A 47 -9.57 1.28 3.71
C LEU A 47 -9.07 0.60 2.42
N SER A 48 -9.91 0.54 1.39
CA SER A 48 -9.56 -0.03 0.08
C SER A 48 -8.95 -1.45 0.19
N LEU A 49 -9.54 -2.32 1.03
CA LEU A 49 -9.01 -3.66 1.31
C LEU A 49 -9.23 -4.64 0.14
N SER A 50 -8.25 -5.52 -0.11
CA SER A 50 -8.21 -6.47 -1.24
C SER A 50 -8.81 -7.85 -0.92
N TYR A 51 -9.96 -7.90 -0.26
CA TYR A 51 -10.61 -9.14 0.15
C TYR A 51 -10.96 -10.04 -1.05
N ASN A 52 -10.73 -11.35 -0.91
CA ASN A 52 -10.93 -12.31 -2.00
C ASN A 52 -12.36 -12.88 -2.13
N VAL A 53 -13.29 -12.59 -1.21
CA VAL A 53 -14.76 -12.88 -1.17
C VAL A 53 -15.16 -13.19 0.29
N PHE A 54 -16.29 -12.64 0.74
CA PHE A 54 -16.87 -12.85 2.08
C PHE A 54 -18.04 -13.85 2.00
N ASN A 55 -18.09 -14.81 2.93
CA ASN A 55 -19.29 -15.62 3.15
C ASN A 55 -19.89 -15.25 4.52
N ASN A 56 -21.09 -14.68 4.50
CA ASN A 56 -21.80 -14.21 5.69
C ASN A 56 -22.53 -15.40 6.34
N SER A 57 -21.93 -16.08 7.31
CA SER A 57 -22.66 -17.09 8.10
C SER A 57 -22.57 -16.79 9.60
N SER A 58 -23.74 -16.68 10.21
CA SER A 58 -23.98 -16.34 11.61
C SER A 58 -23.73 -17.54 12.53
N ALA A 59 -22.49 -17.98 12.70
CA ALA A 59 -22.14 -19.14 13.53
C ALA A 59 -21.24 -18.76 14.72
N SER A 60 -21.53 -19.37 15.89
CA SER A 60 -20.93 -19.13 17.21
C SER A 60 -19.63 -19.92 17.48
N THR A 61 -18.87 -20.23 16.44
CA THR A 61 -17.56 -20.93 16.49
C THR A 61 -16.50 -20.04 15.81
N PRO A 62 -15.18 -20.18 16.08
CA PRO A 62 -14.17 -19.30 15.46
C PRO A 62 -14.25 -19.38 13.92
N TRP A 63 -14.67 -18.29 13.28
CA TRP A 63 -15.27 -18.22 11.93
C TRP A 63 -14.25 -18.10 10.79
N TYR A 64 -12.94 -18.16 11.05
CA TYR A 64 -11.90 -18.10 10.02
C TYR A 64 -11.78 -19.38 9.16
N THR A 65 -12.49 -20.46 9.52
CA THR A 65 -12.57 -21.72 8.74
C THR A 65 -13.95 -21.99 8.14
N THR A 66 -15.04 -21.41 8.67
CA THR A 66 -16.43 -21.70 8.25
C THR A 66 -16.95 -20.79 7.15
N GLY A 67 -16.28 -19.66 6.87
CA GLY A 67 -16.56 -18.82 5.69
C GLY A 67 -16.12 -19.46 4.36
N MET A 68 -15.54 -20.66 4.39
CA MET A 68 -14.99 -21.36 3.23
C MET A 68 -15.84 -22.58 2.91
N SER A 69 -16.14 -22.80 1.63
CA SER A 69 -16.65 -24.10 1.20
C SER A 69 -15.64 -25.20 1.56
N SER A 70 -16.08 -26.46 1.69
CA SER A 70 -15.18 -27.58 2.00
C SER A 70 -14.01 -27.67 1.00
N SER A 71 -14.24 -27.34 -0.27
CA SER A 71 -13.19 -27.28 -1.29
C SER A 71 -12.23 -26.12 -1.09
N ASP A 72 -12.72 -24.94 -0.72
CA ASP A 72 -11.87 -23.79 -0.40
C ASP A 72 -11.04 -24.02 0.86
N TYR A 73 -11.65 -24.59 1.90
CA TYR A 73 -10.95 -24.99 3.13
C TYR A 73 -9.78 -25.93 2.81
N GLN A 74 -10.05 -27.01 2.07
CA GLN A 74 -8.98 -27.91 1.64
C GLN A 74 -7.92 -27.19 0.81
N ARG A 75 -8.32 -26.35 -0.13
CA ARG A 75 -7.41 -25.69 -1.07
C ARG A 75 -6.46 -24.68 -0.42
N TRP A 76 -6.97 -23.91 0.55
CA TRP A 76 -6.28 -22.73 1.08
C TRP A 76 -5.87 -22.86 2.54
N TRP A 77 -6.61 -23.62 3.35
CA TRP A 77 -6.23 -23.86 4.73
C TRP A 77 -5.27 -25.05 4.83
N VAL A 78 -5.73 -26.24 4.41
CA VAL A 78 -4.96 -27.49 4.53
C VAL A 78 -3.76 -27.50 3.58
N ASN A 79 -4.00 -27.17 2.31
CA ASN A 79 -3.01 -27.32 1.25
C ASN A 79 -2.25 -26.02 0.91
N SER A 80 -2.29 -24.96 1.72
CA SER A 80 -1.46 -23.77 1.45
C SER A 80 0.02 -24.06 1.69
N ASP A 81 0.87 -23.37 0.92
CA ASP A 81 2.32 -23.48 1.09
C ASP A 81 2.79 -22.61 2.27
N ALA A 82 2.07 -21.52 2.57
CA ALA A 82 2.27 -20.68 3.75
C ALA A 82 0.94 -20.10 4.28
N ARG A 83 0.88 -19.91 5.60
CA ARG A 83 -0.26 -19.28 6.31
C ARG A 83 0.27 -18.11 7.14
N VAL A 84 -0.40 -16.97 7.02
CA VAL A 84 -0.05 -15.74 7.73
C VAL A 84 -1.25 -15.31 8.55
N HIS A 85 -1.05 -15.25 9.87
CA HIS A 85 -2.08 -14.91 10.84
C HIS A 85 -1.75 -13.57 11.48
N VAL A 86 -2.56 -12.55 11.20
CA VAL A 86 -2.44 -11.24 11.86
C VAL A 86 -3.40 -11.21 13.05
N VAL A 87 -2.84 -11.14 14.26
CA VAL A 87 -3.59 -11.30 15.52
C VAL A 87 -3.15 -10.23 16.52
N GLY A 88 -4.08 -9.36 16.91
CA GLY A 88 -3.97 -8.41 17.99
C GLY A 88 -4.28 -9.02 19.35
N GLU A 89 -3.85 -8.36 20.42
CA GLU A 89 -3.88 -8.86 21.81
C GLU A 89 -5.29 -9.00 22.42
N SER A 90 -6.35 -8.54 21.75
CA SER A 90 -7.73 -8.60 22.24
C SER A 90 -8.38 -10.00 22.25
N SER A 91 -7.60 -11.09 22.11
CA SER A 91 -8.08 -12.47 22.23
C SER A 91 -7.88 -13.03 23.65
N PRO A 92 -8.92 -13.52 24.35
CA PRO A 92 -8.82 -14.02 25.72
C PRO A 92 -8.12 -15.39 25.88
N ARG A 93 -7.54 -15.97 24.81
CA ARG A 93 -6.79 -17.24 24.88
C ARG A 93 -5.60 -17.26 23.92
N PRO A 94 -4.35 -17.31 24.42
CA PRO A 94 -3.20 -17.66 23.60
C PRO A 94 -3.19 -19.18 23.37
N GLN A 95 -3.23 -19.62 22.11
CA GLN A 95 -2.91 -21.00 21.74
C GLN A 95 -2.02 -21.03 20.48
N LEU A 96 -0.87 -21.68 20.59
CA LEU A 96 0.14 -21.89 19.54
C LEU A 96 -0.06 -23.25 18.85
N SER A 97 0.24 -23.33 17.54
CA SER A 97 1.18 -24.30 16.93
C SER A 97 1.22 -24.12 15.40
N HIS A 98 2.30 -24.36 14.64
CA HIS A 98 3.73 -24.11 14.81
C HIS A 98 4.19 -23.58 13.44
N SER A 99 4.39 -22.27 13.33
CA SER A 99 5.40 -21.63 12.50
C SER A 99 5.51 -20.20 13.01
N SER A 100 6.74 -19.74 13.24
CA SER A 100 7.10 -18.35 13.53
C SER A 100 6.18 -17.37 12.79
N ASP A 101 5.78 -16.29 13.45
CA ASP A 101 5.21 -15.04 12.87
C ASP A 101 3.85 -14.64 13.45
N ALA A 102 3.84 -14.09 14.67
CA ALA A 102 2.71 -13.33 15.21
C ALA A 102 3.18 -11.90 15.51
N VAL A 103 2.46 -10.91 14.98
CA VAL A 103 2.75 -9.47 15.15
C VAL A 103 1.75 -8.91 16.12
N CYS A 104 2.23 -8.38 17.25
CA CYS A 104 1.41 -7.66 18.20
C CYS A 104 1.16 -6.23 17.69
N VAL A 105 -0.07 -5.75 17.79
CA VAL A 105 -0.43 -4.38 17.40
C VAL A 105 -1.35 -3.76 18.46
N CYS A 106 -1.01 -2.53 18.89
CA CYS A 106 -1.83 -1.57 19.64
C CYS A 106 -1.70 -0.18 18.97
N PRO A 107 -2.66 0.76 19.10
CA PRO A 107 -3.85 0.77 19.95
C PRO A 107 -5.15 0.43 19.19
N ASP A 108 -6.17 0.01 19.95
CA ASP A 108 -7.53 -0.23 19.47
C ASP A 108 -8.21 1.10 19.10
N PHE A 109 -8.12 1.49 17.82
CA PHE A 109 -9.01 2.54 17.31
C PHE A 109 -10.43 1.99 17.21
N ASP A 110 -11.40 2.73 17.75
CA ASP A 110 -12.79 2.41 17.47
C ASP A 110 -13.02 2.50 15.96
N VAL A 111 -13.78 1.53 15.43
CA VAL A 111 -14.16 1.46 14.02
C VAL A 111 -14.78 2.80 13.60
N SER A 112 -15.66 3.36 14.43
CA SER A 112 -16.34 4.64 14.17
C SER A 112 -15.37 5.81 13.97
N GLU A 113 -14.28 5.84 14.74
CA GLU A 113 -13.25 6.88 14.63
C GLU A 113 -12.48 6.76 13.32
N VAL A 114 -12.07 5.55 12.95
CA VAL A 114 -11.38 5.28 11.68
C VAL A 114 -12.28 5.65 10.50
N GLU A 115 -13.58 5.33 10.56
CA GLU A 115 -14.52 5.74 9.52
C GLU A 115 -14.57 7.26 9.34
N LEU A 116 -14.61 8.01 10.44
CA LEU A 116 -14.59 9.47 10.41
C LEU A 116 -13.30 10.01 9.80
N LEU A 117 -12.15 9.44 10.16
CA LEU A 117 -10.85 9.82 9.60
C LEU A 117 -10.78 9.53 8.09
N VAL A 118 -11.25 8.37 7.64
CA VAL A 118 -11.29 8.03 6.21
C VAL A 118 -12.21 8.97 5.45
N ARG A 119 -13.40 9.26 5.97
CA ARG A 119 -14.34 10.20 5.32
C ARG A 119 -13.75 11.59 5.19
N ARG A 120 -12.96 12.03 6.17
CA ARG A 120 -12.38 13.37 6.19
C ARG A 120 -11.10 13.50 5.37
N TYR A 121 -10.25 12.47 5.39
CA TYR A 121 -8.87 12.55 4.87
C TYR A 121 -8.55 11.54 3.77
N GLY A 122 -9.44 10.59 3.49
CA GLY A 122 -9.28 9.56 2.48
C GLY A 122 -8.53 8.32 2.97
N SER A 123 -8.76 7.20 2.28
CA SER A 123 -8.20 5.87 2.57
C SER A 123 -6.68 5.91 2.68
N ASP A 124 -5.98 6.45 1.68
CA ASP A 124 -4.51 6.48 1.65
C ASP A 124 -3.91 7.25 2.83
N ALA A 125 -4.51 8.38 3.25
CA ALA A 125 -3.99 9.14 4.39
C ALA A 125 -4.02 8.31 5.67
N VAL A 126 -5.15 7.64 5.91
CA VAL A 126 -5.37 6.79 7.09
C VAL A 126 -4.48 5.56 7.04
N ARG A 127 -4.40 4.86 5.90
CA ARG A 127 -3.50 3.71 5.72
C ARG A 127 -2.05 4.08 5.98
N TRP A 128 -1.57 5.18 5.42
CA TRP A 128 -0.20 5.65 5.62
C TRP A 128 0.10 5.94 7.09
N TRP A 129 -0.86 6.56 7.79
CA TRP A 129 -0.72 6.86 9.20
C TRP A 129 -0.73 5.61 10.09
N LEU A 130 -1.65 4.66 9.84
CA LEU A 130 -1.71 3.39 10.56
C LEU A 130 -0.43 2.54 10.36
N LEU A 131 0.16 2.58 9.16
CA LEU A 131 1.38 1.83 8.85
C LEU A 131 2.64 2.38 9.55
N ARG A 132 2.64 3.66 9.90
CA ARG A 132 3.87 4.37 10.31
C ARG A 132 3.89 4.85 11.75
N SER A 133 2.73 5.17 12.31
CA SER A 133 2.66 5.82 13.62
C SER A 133 1.44 5.37 14.41
N GLY A 134 0.24 5.52 13.86
CA GLY A 134 -0.99 5.30 14.63
C GLY A 134 -1.10 6.23 15.84
N VAL A 135 -0.39 7.37 15.89
CA VAL A 135 -0.50 8.34 16.98
C VAL A 135 -1.40 9.50 16.57
N ASP A 136 -2.34 9.85 17.45
CA ASP A 136 -3.30 10.94 17.23
C ASP A 136 -2.63 12.27 16.88
N GLY A 137 -3.30 13.05 16.03
CA GLY A 137 -2.81 14.35 15.56
C GLY A 137 -1.66 14.29 14.56
N GLN A 138 -1.05 13.12 14.32
CA GLN A 138 0.05 12.97 13.35
C GLN A 138 -0.41 12.69 11.91
N LEU A 139 -1.66 12.27 11.68
CA LEU A 139 -2.18 11.91 10.35
C LEU A 139 -2.00 13.03 9.32
N VAL A 140 -2.60 14.20 9.57
CA VAL A 140 -2.56 15.34 8.63
C VAL A 140 -1.14 15.84 8.35
N PRO A 141 -0.28 16.14 9.36
CA PRO A 141 1.07 16.61 9.09
C PRO A 141 1.92 15.56 8.36
N MET A 142 1.75 14.27 8.67
CA MET A 142 2.48 13.19 8.00
C MET A 142 2.03 13.01 6.54
N ALA A 143 0.73 12.94 6.28
CA ALA A 143 0.20 12.86 4.92
C ALA A 143 0.62 14.08 4.08
N ASN A 144 0.57 15.28 4.64
CA ASN A 144 1.03 16.48 3.94
C ASN A 144 2.54 16.47 3.66
N LYS A 145 3.35 15.99 4.62
CA LYS A 145 4.80 15.90 4.44
C LYS A 145 5.17 14.88 3.38
N ASP A 146 4.70 13.64 3.52
CA ASP A 146 5.18 12.52 2.73
C ASP A 146 4.43 12.39 1.40
N LEU A 147 3.09 12.54 1.39
CA LEU A 147 2.27 12.28 0.21
C LEU A 147 2.08 13.54 -0.64
N HIS A 148 1.76 14.68 -0.04
CA HIS A 148 1.55 15.93 -0.80
C HIS A 148 2.86 16.62 -1.20
N ASN A 149 3.68 17.00 -0.21
CA ASN A 149 4.89 17.81 -0.45
C ASN A 149 6.05 17.02 -1.05
N SER A 150 6.15 15.72 -0.78
CA SER A 150 7.26 14.89 -1.29
C SER A 150 6.84 14.13 -2.55
N LEU A 151 6.08 13.04 -2.40
CA LEU A 151 5.72 12.16 -3.50
C LEU A 151 4.88 12.87 -4.58
N GLY A 152 3.81 13.57 -4.20
CA GLY A 152 2.92 14.25 -5.13
C GLY A 152 3.63 15.33 -5.92
N THR A 153 4.32 16.23 -5.23
CA THR A 153 5.11 17.29 -5.88
C THR A 153 6.19 16.73 -6.80
N PHE A 154 6.83 15.61 -6.45
CA PHE A 154 7.81 14.94 -7.30
C PHE A 154 7.18 14.43 -8.60
N VAL A 155 6.11 13.64 -8.52
CA VAL A 155 5.41 13.09 -9.70
C VAL A 155 4.87 14.20 -10.60
N ASP A 156 4.28 15.25 -10.00
CA ASP A 156 3.75 16.41 -10.74
C ASP A 156 4.86 17.13 -11.52
N ARG A 157 6.05 17.28 -10.92
CA ARG A 157 7.21 17.88 -11.60
C ARG A 157 7.73 17.03 -12.74
N VAL A 158 7.91 15.73 -12.53
CA VAL A 158 8.43 14.82 -13.58
C VAL A 158 7.46 14.81 -14.77
N THR A 159 6.17 14.63 -14.51
CA THR A 159 5.15 14.61 -15.57
C THR A 159 5.06 15.96 -16.29
N GLY A 160 5.13 17.08 -15.56
CA GLY A 160 5.20 18.42 -16.15
C GLY A 160 6.44 18.65 -17.03
N LEU A 161 7.60 18.08 -16.68
CA LEU A 161 8.79 18.13 -17.51
C LEU A 161 8.64 17.30 -18.79
N VAL A 162 8.08 16.09 -18.70
CA VAL A 162 7.79 15.28 -19.90
C VAL A 162 6.82 16.01 -20.83
N HIS A 163 5.77 16.63 -20.29
CA HIS A 163 4.85 17.49 -21.06
C HIS A 163 5.56 18.67 -21.72
N ARG A 164 6.47 19.33 -21.01
CA ARG A 164 7.19 20.49 -21.53
C ARG A 164 8.18 20.15 -22.66
N TYR A 165 8.93 19.06 -22.51
CA TYR A 165 10.04 18.74 -23.42
C TYR A 165 9.67 17.74 -24.51
N ARG A 166 8.61 16.96 -24.31
CA ARG A 166 8.20 15.87 -25.22
C ARG A 166 6.71 15.87 -25.55
N ASP A 167 6.00 16.97 -25.27
CA ASP A 167 4.53 17.08 -25.48
C ASP A 167 3.74 15.91 -24.83
N GLY A 168 4.29 15.40 -23.72
CA GLY A 168 3.71 14.32 -22.93
C GLY A 168 4.09 12.93 -23.41
N GLU A 169 4.79 12.80 -24.54
CA GLU A 169 5.32 11.52 -25.01
C GLU A 169 6.40 11.00 -24.05
N PRO A 170 6.26 9.81 -23.46
CA PRO A 170 7.28 9.26 -22.57
C PRO A 170 8.62 9.10 -23.30
N PRO A 171 9.72 9.59 -22.73
CA PRO A 171 11.04 9.28 -23.27
C PRO A 171 11.28 7.75 -23.19
N PRO A 172 11.98 7.17 -24.19
CA PRO A 172 12.22 5.74 -24.23
C PRO A 172 13.23 5.30 -23.16
N GLY A 173 13.06 4.08 -22.66
CA GLY A 173 13.97 3.49 -21.68
C GLY A 173 13.77 4.01 -20.26
N GLY A 174 14.89 4.23 -19.57
CA GLY A 174 14.93 4.55 -18.14
C GLY A 174 14.92 3.31 -17.26
N ASN A 175 15.62 3.39 -16.14
CA ASN A 175 15.63 2.33 -15.14
C ASN A 175 15.75 2.93 -13.75
N TRP A 176 14.96 2.40 -12.81
CA TRP A 176 15.04 2.80 -11.41
C TRP A 176 14.86 1.56 -10.53
N PRO A 177 15.65 1.38 -9.45
CA PRO A 177 15.50 0.25 -8.56
C PRO A 177 14.21 0.36 -7.73
N SER A 178 13.47 -0.74 -7.61
CA SER A 178 12.36 -0.86 -6.66
C SER A 178 12.80 -0.77 -5.20
N ALA A 179 11.89 -0.29 -4.36
CA ALA A 179 12.04 -0.25 -2.92
C ALA A 179 12.27 -1.67 -2.37
N HIS A 180 13.29 -1.80 -1.50
CA HIS A 180 13.64 -3.08 -0.90
C HIS A 180 12.75 -3.42 0.31
N VAL A 181 11.43 -3.56 0.07
CA VAL A 181 10.41 -3.74 1.13
C VAL A 181 10.34 -5.16 1.69
N ALA A 182 10.75 -6.15 0.91
CA ALA A 182 10.52 -7.56 1.22
C ALA A 182 11.14 -8.02 2.56
N PRO A 183 12.40 -7.68 2.90
CA PRO A 183 12.96 -8.10 4.19
C PRO A 183 12.27 -7.47 5.40
N ALA A 184 11.79 -6.23 5.26
CA ALA A 184 11.06 -5.55 6.31
C ALA A 184 9.67 -6.20 6.51
N LEU A 185 8.95 -6.46 5.41
CA LEU A 185 7.65 -7.14 5.46
C LEU A 185 7.75 -8.59 5.97
N ALA A 186 8.85 -9.30 5.67
CA ALA A 186 9.10 -10.63 6.22
C ALA A 186 9.30 -10.63 7.74
N ARG A 187 9.72 -9.50 8.31
CA ARG A 187 9.80 -9.28 9.77
C ARG A 187 8.61 -8.48 10.32
N PHE A 188 7.60 -8.23 9.49
CA PHE A 188 6.43 -7.41 9.82
C PHE A 188 6.75 -6.00 10.30
N ASP A 189 7.87 -5.46 9.85
CA ASP A 189 8.29 -4.10 10.13
C ASP A 189 7.73 -3.16 9.06
N PHE A 190 6.47 -2.77 9.24
CA PHE A 190 5.75 -1.91 8.29
C PHE A 190 6.32 -0.48 8.23
N VAL A 191 6.92 0.01 9.32
CA VAL A 191 7.59 1.31 9.36
C VAL A 191 8.84 1.25 8.48
N ALA A 192 9.71 0.24 8.65
CA ALA A 192 10.88 0.08 7.80
C ALA A 192 10.50 -0.18 6.34
N ALA A 193 9.44 -0.95 6.07
CA ALA A 193 8.95 -1.19 4.72
C ALA A 193 8.51 0.12 4.04
N THR A 194 7.74 0.96 4.74
CA THR A 194 7.33 2.26 4.20
C THR A 194 8.48 3.27 4.12
N ASP A 195 9.48 3.18 4.99
CA ASP A 195 10.71 3.99 4.88
C ASP A 195 11.54 3.66 3.65
N ALA A 196 11.58 2.40 3.23
CA ALA A 196 12.21 2.00 1.97
C ALA A 196 11.53 2.68 0.76
N VAL A 197 10.20 2.77 0.75
CA VAL A 197 9.46 3.50 -0.31
C VAL A 197 9.75 5.00 -0.25
N ARG A 198 9.78 5.59 0.95
CA ARG A 198 10.14 7.01 1.10
C ARG A 198 11.58 7.28 0.65
N GLN A 199 12.48 6.31 0.75
CA GLN A 199 13.85 6.44 0.26
C GLN A 199 13.88 6.56 -1.26
N VAL A 200 13.10 5.75 -1.98
CA VAL A 200 12.97 5.87 -3.44
C VAL A 200 12.51 7.27 -3.86
N VAL A 201 11.53 7.85 -3.15
CA VAL A 201 11.08 9.23 -3.41
C VAL A 201 12.20 10.25 -3.18
N ARG A 202 12.97 10.12 -2.10
CA ARG A 202 14.10 11.00 -1.79
C ARG A 202 15.19 10.92 -2.86
N ASP A 203 15.62 9.71 -3.18
CA ASP A 203 16.69 9.47 -4.16
C ASP A 203 16.31 10.02 -5.54
N ALA A 204 15.06 9.85 -5.95
CA ALA A 204 14.58 10.35 -7.24
C ALA A 204 14.43 11.88 -7.25
N ALA A 205 13.98 12.49 -6.14
CA ALA A 205 13.92 13.93 -6.00
C ALA A 205 15.32 14.57 -5.97
N ASP A 206 16.27 13.93 -5.30
CA ASP A 206 17.68 14.35 -5.26
C ASP A 206 18.32 14.23 -6.64
N TYR A 207 18.07 13.14 -7.36
CA TYR A 207 18.50 12.98 -8.74
C TYR A 207 17.94 14.08 -9.65
N LEU A 208 16.64 14.42 -9.55
CA LEU A 208 16.06 15.55 -10.28
C LEU A 208 16.76 16.89 -9.96
N ALA A 209 17.04 17.14 -8.68
CA ALA A 209 17.68 18.38 -8.25
C ALA A 209 19.13 18.52 -8.73
N GLN A 210 19.86 17.40 -8.81
CA GLN A 210 21.25 17.36 -9.25
C GLN A 210 21.39 17.37 -10.77
N SER A 211 20.56 16.60 -11.47
CA SER A 211 20.58 16.48 -12.94
C SER A 211 20.11 17.73 -13.66
N ARG A 212 19.26 18.55 -13.02
CA ARG A 212 18.77 19.83 -13.53
C ARG A 212 18.36 19.75 -15.01
N PRO A 213 17.38 18.91 -15.37
CA PRO A 213 17.03 18.65 -16.77
C PRO A 213 16.66 19.92 -17.56
N TRP A 214 16.22 20.97 -16.87
CA TRP A 214 15.92 22.27 -17.50
C TRP A 214 17.14 23.06 -17.98
N GLU A 215 18.36 22.68 -17.55
CA GLU A 215 19.63 23.26 -18.01
C GLU A 215 20.29 22.44 -19.14
N LEU A 216 19.76 21.25 -19.44
CA LEU A 216 20.31 20.35 -20.45
C LEU A 216 19.81 20.71 -21.85
N ALA A 217 20.68 20.51 -22.85
CA ALA A 217 20.30 20.61 -24.26
C ALA A 217 19.37 19.47 -24.68
N ASP A 218 19.58 18.28 -24.12
CA ASP A 218 18.74 17.10 -24.29
C ASP A 218 18.53 16.41 -22.93
N PRO A 219 17.34 16.50 -22.32
CA PRO A 219 17.06 15.93 -21.01
C PRO A 219 16.53 14.49 -21.05
N ASP A 220 16.45 13.82 -22.19
CA ASP A 220 15.67 12.59 -22.34
C ASP A 220 16.08 11.44 -21.44
N GLU A 221 17.38 11.20 -21.30
CA GLU A 221 17.88 10.13 -20.42
C GLU A 221 17.49 10.39 -18.96
N VAL A 222 17.60 11.65 -18.51
CA VAL A 222 17.22 12.08 -17.16
C VAL A 222 15.71 11.91 -16.97
N LEU A 223 14.91 12.37 -17.93
CA LEU A 223 13.45 12.25 -17.88
C LEU A 223 13.00 10.78 -17.92
N ALA A 224 13.68 9.92 -18.67
CA ALA A 224 13.41 8.49 -18.72
C ALA A 224 13.64 7.82 -17.35
N ASN A 225 14.76 8.11 -16.70
CA ASN A 225 15.06 7.58 -15.36
C ASN A 225 14.08 8.10 -14.30
N LEU A 226 13.74 9.39 -14.34
CA LEU A 226 12.76 9.98 -13.42
C LEU A 226 11.36 9.40 -13.61
N LEU A 227 10.93 9.22 -14.86
CA LEU A 227 9.65 8.59 -15.16
C LEU A 227 9.65 7.11 -14.76
N ALA A 228 10.77 6.40 -14.93
CA ALA A 228 10.95 5.05 -14.42
C ALA A 228 10.80 5.02 -12.88
N ALA A 229 11.36 5.99 -12.16
CA ALA A 229 11.18 6.11 -10.71
C ALA A 229 9.70 6.31 -10.32
N CYS A 230 8.95 7.15 -11.04
CA CYS A 230 7.51 7.31 -10.82
C CYS A 230 6.73 6.00 -11.04
N ARG A 231 7.06 5.24 -12.09
CA ARG A 231 6.43 3.94 -12.40
C ARG A 231 6.77 2.88 -11.36
N VAL A 232 8.01 2.87 -10.87
CA VAL A 232 8.44 2.02 -9.76
C VAL A 232 7.65 2.36 -8.49
N LEU A 233 7.53 3.64 -8.15
CA LEU A 233 6.72 4.09 -7.01
C LEU A 233 5.25 3.71 -7.15
N ALA A 234 4.68 3.77 -8.35
CA ALA A 234 3.32 3.30 -8.61
C ALA A 234 3.15 1.82 -8.21
N ASN A 235 4.12 0.97 -8.55
CA ASN A 235 4.09 -0.45 -8.22
C ASN A 235 4.38 -0.71 -6.74
N ASP A 236 5.43 -0.09 -6.20
CA ASP A 236 5.88 -0.30 -4.82
C ASP A 236 4.86 0.19 -3.78
N LEU A 237 4.02 1.16 -4.15
CA LEU A 237 2.94 1.66 -3.30
C LEU A 237 1.67 0.81 -3.31
N ILE A 238 1.49 -0.11 -4.26
CA ILE A 238 0.27 -0.94 -4.36
C ILE A 238 -0.09 -1.61 -3.01
N PRO A 239 0.86 -2.21 -2.25
CA PRO A 239 0.54 -2.81 -0.96
C PRO A 239 0.08 -1.80 0.09
N PHE A 240 0.62 -0.58 0.06
CA PHE A 240 0.48 0.39 1.14
C PHE A 240 -0.65 1.40 0.87
N LEU A 241 -0.68 1.99 -0.33
CA LEU A 241 -1.56 3.09 -0.75
C LEU A 241 -2.15 2.79 -2.13
N PRO A 242 -3.09 1.84 -2.23
CA PRO A 242 -3.55 1.32 -3.52
C PRO A 242 -4.23 2.37 -4.42
N ASP A 243 -4.93 3.34 -3.83
CA ASP A 243 -5.62 4.36 -4.61
C ASP A 243 -4.62 5.40 -5.13
N LEU A 244 -3.62 5.78 -4.32
CA LEU A 244 -2.52 6.66 -4.75
C LEU A 244 -1.63 5.98 -5.80
N ALA A 245 -1.31 4.70 -5.62
CA ALA A 245 -0.60 3.89 -6.62
C ALA A 245 -1.33 3.94 -7.97
N THR A 246 -2.65 3.79 -7.97
CA THR A 246 -3.49 3.89 -9.18
C THR A 246 -3.41 5.29 -9.79
N ARG A 247 -3.53 6.35 -8.98
CA ARG A 247 -3.43 7.74 -9.49
C ARG A 247 -2.05 8.04 -10.10
N ILE A 248 -0.96 7.52 -9.53
CA ILE A 248 0.39 7.65 -10.10
C ILE A 248 0.44 6.91 -11.43
N ALA A 249 -0.09 5.69 -11.48
CA ALA A 249 -0.08 4.88 -12.69
C ALA A 249 -0.83 5.58 -13.83
N GLU A 250 -2.02 6.12 -13.55
CA GLU A 250 -2.82 6.92 -14.52
C GLU A 250 -2.04 8.12 -15.09
N GLN A 251 -1.16 8.74 -14.30
CA GLN A 251 -0.39 9.92 -14.72
C GLN A 251 0.94 9.57 -15.41
N CYS A 252 1.49 8.36 -15.16
CA CYS A 252 2.86 7.99 -15.56
C CYS A 252 2.94 6.86 -16.60
N PHE A 253 1.84 6.15 -16.86
CA PHE A 253 1.76 5.13 -17.90
C PHE A 253 0.95 5.69 -19.08
N ALA A 254 1.62 5.91 -20.21
CA ALA A 254 0.97 6.36 -21.44
C ALA A 254 0.22 5.19 -22.09
N LEU A 255 -1.10 5.12 -21.89
CA LEU A 255 -1.95 4.10 -22.51
C LEU A 255 -2.28 4.43 -23.97
N SER A 256 -2.15 5.70 -24.39
CA SER A 256 -2.49 6.20 -25.72
C SER A 256 -1.34 6.99 -26.37
N GLY A 257 -0.09 6.67 -26.04
CA GLY A 257 1.12 7.31 -26.60
C GLY A 257 1.58 8.59 -25.89
N SER A 258 0.71 9.26 -25.13
CA SER A 258 1.07 10.42 -24.29
C SER A 258 0.63 10.20 -22.85
N LEU A 259 1.35 10.80 -21.90
CA LEU A 259 0.99 10.84 -20.49
C LEU A 259 -0.29 11.67 -20.30
N ALA A 260 -1.10 11.30 -19.29
CA ALA A 260 -2.21 12.15 -18.89
C ALA A 260 -1.69 13.55 -18.51
N PRO A 261 -2.48 14.62 -18.74
CA PRO A 261 -2.11 15.97 -18.31
C PRO A 261 -1.72 16.01 -16.83
N ALA A 262 -0.68 16.78 -16.51
CA ALA A 262 -0.27 16.95 -15.12
C ALA A 262 -1.42 17.53 -14.29
N ARG A 263 -1.80 16.82 -13.24
CA ARG A 263 -2.80 17.22 -12.25
C ARG A 263 -2.20 17.02 -10.87
N ALA A 264 -2.64 17.80 -9.88
CA ALA A 264 -2.16 17.61 -8.52
C ALA A 264 -2.44 16.18 -8.03
N LEU A 265 -1.39 15.37 -7.87
CA LEU A 265 -1.53 13.95 -7.57
C LEU A 265 -2.22 13.68 -6.22
N TYR A 266 -1.85 14.48 -5.21
CA TYR A 266 -2.35 14.35 -3.86
C TYR A 266 -2.68 15.73 -3.28
N PRO A 267 -3.93 15.98 -2.85
CA PRO A 267 -4.32 17.29 -2.33
C PRO A 267 -3.71 17.56 -0.95
N ARG A 268 -3.46 18.83 -0.64
CA ARG A 268 -3.07 19.24 0.71
C ARG A 268 -4.26 19.07 1.65
N LEU A 269 -4.07 18.30 2.72
CA LEU A 269 -5.08 18.11 3.74
C LEU A 269 -5.15 19.34 4.66
N LYS A 270 -6.37 19.75 4.99
CA LYS A 270 -6.66 20.81 5.97
C LYS A 270 -7.05 20.18 7.30
N LYS A 271 -6.68 20.81 8.42
CA LYS A 271 -7.13 20.36 9.74
C LYS A 271 -8.62 20.53 9.86
#